data_AF-A0A2V8FFS6-F1
#
_entry.id   AF-A0A2V8FFS6-F1
#
_cell.length_a   1.000
_cell.length_b   1.000
_cell.length_c   1.000
_cell.angle_alpha   90.00
_cell.angle_beta   90.00
_cell.angle_gamma   90.00
#
_symmetry.space_group_name_H-M   'P 1'
#
loop_
_entity.id
_entity.type
_entity.pdbx_description
1 polymer ?
#
loop_
_entity_poly.entity_id
_entity_poly.type
_entity_poly.pdbx_seq_one_letter_code
_entity_poly.pdbx_strand_id
1 'polypeptide(L)'
;MPGRWETKSARRTPSLSCVSVGGTTIAIRKFQNKRYNLQELLHVGTLPASVLEQLATAIEKRRNILIAGGTGSGKTTSLIALAALIPEDERLIVIEDTSEIQVAKPNVVRLEARREQPHLPAVTIRDLLKATLRLRPDRILLGEVRGAEAFDLLQALNTGHSGTLSTTHADSAREALTRFATCVMMAGVDLPYHVVRAQIGEGLDLVVHLERRPGKRQVTEVLRVHGYNAPQDRFEVERVYARA
;
A
#
# COMPACT_ATOMS: atom_id res chain seq x y z
N MET A 1 -37.20 -22.27 17.06
CA MET A 1 -35.84 -22.70 16.65
C MET A 1 -35.02 -21.45 16.35
N PRO A 2 -34.00 -21.11 17.15
CA PRO A 2 -33.21 -19.92 16.87
C PRO A 2 -32.23 -20.22 15.73
N GLY A 3 -32.28 -19.38 14.70
CA GLY A 3 -31.47 -19.48 13.50
C GLY A 3 -29.97 -19.39 13.83
N ARG A 4 -29.22 -20.30 13.22
CA ARG A 4 -27.76 -20.37 13.31
C ARG A 4 -27.18 -19.16 12.58
N TRP A 5 -26.69 -18.18 13.32
CA TRP A 5 -25.97 -17.05 12.74
C TRP A 5 -24.59 -17.53 12.31
N GLU A 6 -24.36 -17.64 11.00
CA GLU A 6 -23.01 -17.79 10.45
C GLU A 6 -22.20 -16.53 10.77
N THR A 7 -21.11 -16.71 11.50
CA THR A 7 -20.16 -15.64 11.85
C THR A 7 -19.46 -15.13 10.60
N LYS A 8 -20.03 -14.11 9.96
CA LYS A 8 -19.33 -13.32 8.94
C LYS A 8 -18.24 -12.48 9.62
N SER A 9 -17.03 -12.49 9.05
CA SER A 9 -15.91 -11.65 9.49
C SER A 9 -16.34 -10.18 9.60
N ALA A 10 -16.31 -9.65 10.82
CA ALA A 10 -16.64 -8.27 11.15
C ALA A 10 -15.66 -7.78 12.22
N ARG A 11 -15.07 -6.60 12.04
CA ARG A 11 -14.22 -5.97 13.07
C ARG A 11 -15.05 -5.03 13.93
N ARG A 12 -14.80 -5.08 15.24
CA ARG A 12 -15.35 -4.16 16.24
C ARG A 12 -14.19 -3.35 16.81
N THR A 13 -14.29 -2.03 16.76
CA THR A 13 -13.42 -1.15 17.55
C THR A 13 -14.22 -0.73 18.78
N PRO A 14 -13.96 -1.32 19.97
CA PRO A 14 -14.58 -0.81 21.19
C PRO A 14 -14.05 0.61 21.46
N SER A 15 -14.95 1.57 21.71
CA SER A 15 -14.54 2.84 22.30
C SER A 15 -13.95 2.56 23.69
N LEU A 16 -12.76 3.08 23.98
CA LEU A 16 -12.17 3.06 25.32
C LEU A 16 -13.24 3.55 26.31
N SER A 17 -13.65 2.69 27.25
CA SER A 17 -14.55 3.08 28.33
C SER A 17 -13.92 4.28 29.04
N CYS A 18 -14.67 5.37 29.17
CA CYS A 18 -14.27 6.72 29.62
C CYS A 18 -13.91 7.77 28.54
N VAL A 19 -13.82 7.44 27.25
CA VAL A 19 -13.54 8.45 26.20
C VAL A 19 -14.80 8.87 25.43
N SER A 20 -15.82 8.01 25.36
CA SER A 20 -17.10 8.33 24.72
C SER A 20 -18.08 8.89 25.75
N VAL A 21 -18.14 10.22 25.84
CA VAL A 21 -18.99 10.96 26.81
C VAL A 21 -20.47 10.60 26.67
N GLY A 22 -20.92 10.23 25.46
CA GLY A 22 -22.31 9.84 25.17
C GLY A 22 -22.65 8.36 25.42
N GLY A 23 -21.79 7.60 26.10
CA GLY A 23 -21.95 6.15 26.29
C GLY A 23 -21.20 5.31 25.24
N THR A 24 -21.30 3.98 25.33
CA THR A 24 -20.51 3.07 24.49
C THR A 24 -20.79 3.24 23.00
N THR A 25 -19.75 3.58 22.24
CA THR A 25 -19.83 3.69 20.77
C THR A 25 -19.09 2.52 20.12
N ILE A 26 -19.73 1.87 19.15
CA ILE A 26 -19.14 0.75 18.41
C ILE A 26 -19.10 1.10 16.92
N ALA A 27 -17.90 1.11 16.34
CA ALA A 27 -17.72 1.15 14.90
C ALA A 27 -17.53 -0.28 14.36
N ILE A 28 -18.38 -0.69 13.41
CA ILE A 28 -18.28 -1.98 12.72
C ILE A 28 -17.88 -1.76 11.26
N ARG A 29 -16.74 -2.31 10.86
CA ARG A 29 -16.33 -2.35 9.46
C ARG A 29 -16.62 -3.74 8.89
N LYS A 30 -17.63 -3.82 8.02
CA LYS A 30 -17.98 -5.04 7.29
C LYS A 30 -17.12 -5.16 6.04
N PHE A 31 -16.42 -6.28 5.89
CA PHE A 31 -15.66 -6.56 4.67
C PHE A 31 -16.65 -6.87 3.54
N GLN A 32 -16.50 -6.16 2.42
CA GLN A 32 -17.28 -6.42 1.22
C GLN A 32 -16.82 -7.75 0.61
N ASN A 33 -17.74 -8.69 0.39
CA ASN A 33 -17.42 -9.98 -0.24
C ASN A 33 -17.11 -9.83 -1.74
N LYS A 34 -17.64 -8.79 -2.39
CA LYS A 34 -17.35 -8.51 -3.80
C LYS A 34 -15.99 -7.85 -3.91
N ARG A 35 -14.99 -8.63 -4.31
CA ARG A 35 -13.66 -8.14 -4.67
C ARG A 35 -13.67 -7.82 -6.15
N TYR A 36 -13.27 -6.61 -6.51
CA TYR A 36 -13.08 -6.24 -7.90
C TYR A 36 -11.82 -6.95 -8.40
N ASN A 37 -11.99 -7.82 -9.39
CA ASN A 37 -10.87 -8.35 -10.14
C ASN A 37 -10.41 -7.31 -11.19
N LEU A 38 -9.31 -7.61 -11.88
CA LEU A 38 -8.73 -6.70 -12.86
C LEU A 38 -9.69 -6.33 -14.00
N GLN A 39 -10.44 -7.30 -14.51
CA GLN A 39 -11.43 -7.10 -15.57
C GLN A 39 -12.60 -6.21 -15.10
N GLU A 40 -13.04 -6.38 -13.86
CA GLU A 40 -14.06 -5.51 -13.28
C GLU A 40 -13.56 -4.08 -13.11
N LEU A 41 -12.29 -3.86 -12.72
CA LEU A 41 -11.70 -2.52 -12.61
C LEU A 41 -11.56 -1.81 -13.97
N LEU A 42 -11.28 -2.55 -15.05
CA LEU A 42 -11.34 -2.07 -16.42
C LEU A 42 -12.78 -1.68 -16.79
N HIS A 43 -13.73 -2.59 -16.54
CA HIS A 43 -15.13 -2.41 -16.92
C HIS A 43 -15.78 -1.20 -16.23
N VAL A 44 -15.53 -0.99 -14.93
CA VAL A 44 -16.06 0.19 -14.21
C VAL A 44 -15.25 1.47 -14.46
N GLY A 45 -14.18 1.38 -15.25
CA GLY A 45 -13.34 2.52 -15.64
C GLY A 45 -12.45 3.07 -14.52
N THR A 46 -12.21 2.29 -13.46
CA THR A 46 -11.27 2.64 -12.39
C THR A 46 -9.83 2.63 -12.90
N LEU A 47 -9.48 1.57 -13.65
CA LEU A 47 -8.21 1.44 -14.35
C LEU A 47 -8.47 1.53 -15.86
N PRO A 48 -8.06 2.61 -16.55
CA PRO A 48 -8.07 2.62 -18.02
C PRO A 48 -7.18 1.51 -18.59
N ALA A 49 -7.53 0.96 -19.76
CA ALA A 49 -6.72 -0.05 -20.45
C ALA A 49 -5.27 0.42 -20.69
N SER A 50 -5.09 1.67 -21.15
CA SER A 50 -3.77 2.25 -21.39
C SER A 50 -2.92 2.38 -20.12
N VAL A 51 -3.53 2.59 -18.96
CA VAL A 51 -2.83 2.59 -17.67
C VAL A 51 -2.49 1.17 -17.27
N LEU A 52 -3.42 0.23 -17.46
CA LEU A 52 -3.18 -1.17 -17.13
C LEU A 52 -2.01 -1.75 -17.92
N GLU A 53 -1.93 -1.51 -19.23
CA GLU A 53 -0.82 -1.99 -20.06
C GLU A 53 0.55 -1.52 -19.54
N GLN A 54 0.62 -0.25 -19.13
CA GLN A 54 1.83 0.33 -18.54
C GLN A 54 2.16 -0.32 -17.19
N LEU A 55 1.17 -0.52 -16.32
CA LEU A 55 1.37 -1.13 -15.01
C LEU A 55 1.70 -2.62 -15.12
N ALA A 56 1.12 -3.34 -16.07
CA ALA A 56 1.46 -4.73 -16.37
C ALA A 56 2.93 -4.84 -16.79
N THR A 57 3.36 -4.01 -17.75
CA THR A 57 4.77 -3.94 -18.18
C THR A 57 5.71 -3.60 -17.01
N ALA A 58 5.28 -2.69 -16.12
CA ALA A 58 6.07 -2.32 -14.95
C ALA A 58 6.20 -3.48 -13.94
N ILE A 59 5.11 -4.23 -13.72
CA ILE A 59 5.10 -5.40 -12.82
C ILE A 59 6.01 -6.50 -13.37
N GLU A 60 5.93 -6.81 -14.67
CA GLU A 60 6.83 -7.76 -15.33
C GLU A 60 8.30 -7.34 -15.19
N LYS A 61 8.59 -6.05 -15.36
CA LYS A 61 9.94 -5.47 -15.18
C LYS A 61 10.35 -5.25 -13.73
N ARG A 62 9.61 -5.79 -12.76
CA ARG A 62 9.88 -5.66 -11.32
C ARG A 62 10.06 -4.22 -10.85
N ARG A 63 9.24 -3.30 -11.36
CA ARG A 63 9.22 -1.90 -10.92
C ARG A 63 8.52 -1.77 -9.56
N ASN A 64 9.07 -0.92 -8.69
CA ASN A 64 8.51 -0.57 -7.39
C ASN A 64 7.38 0.44 -7.57
N ILE A 65 6.17 0.09 -7.13
CA ILE A 65 4.96 0.89 -7.37
C ILE A 65 4.32 1.29 -6.05
N LEU A 66 4.19 2.60 -5.85
CA LEU A 66 3.46 3.19 -4.73
C LEU A 66 2.05 3.61 -5.19
N ILE A 67 1.02 3.05 -4.57
CA ILE A 67 -0.38 3.34 -4.87
C ILE A 67 -0.91 4.34 -3.84
N ALA A 68 -1.17 5.56 -4.28
CA ALA A 68 -1.61 6.67 -3.46
C ALA A 68 -3.10 6.97 -3.60
N GLY A 69 -3.65 7.72 -2.64
CA GLY A 69 -5.03 8.21 -2.69
C GLY A 69 -5.71 8.31 -1.33
N GLY A 70 -6.83 9.02 -1.31
CA GLY A 70 -7.62 9.23 -0.10
C GLY A 70 -8.26 7.97 0.52
N THR A 71 -8.88 8.13 1.69
CA THR A 71 -9.64 7.04 2.32
C THR A 71 -10.79 6.56 1.42
N GLY A 72 -10.86 5.25 1.17
CA GLY A 72 -11.90 4.65 0.35
C GLY A 72 -11.78 4.87 -1.17
N SER A 73 -10.64 5.39 -1.66
CA SER A 73 -10.35 5.54 -3.09
C SER A 73 -10.12 4.23 -3.83
N GLY A 74 -9.89 3.12 -3.12
CA GLY A 74 -9.69 1.79 -3.71
C GLY A 74 -8.22 1.37 -3.88
N LYS A 75 -7.29 1.98 -3.13
CA LYS A 75 -5.85 1.62 -3.14
C LYS A 75 -5.62 0.13 -2.97
N THR A 76 -6.11 -0.45 -1.87
CA THR A 76 -5.94 -1.89 -1.56
C THR A 76 -6.59 -2.77 -2.61
N THR A 77 -7.74 -2.38 -3.15
CA THR A 77 -8.39 -3.11 -4.25
C THR A 77 -7.53 -3.10 -5.52
N SER A 78 -6.94 -1.95 -5.86
CA SER A 78 -6.05 -1.83 -7.02
C SER A 78 -4.75 -2.59 -6.80
N LEU A 79 -4.19 -2.56 -5.59
CA LEU A 79 -3.03 -3.37 -5.20
C LEU A 79 -3.31 -4.87 -5.42
N ILE A 80 -4.44 -5.37 -4.92
CA ILE A 80 -4.82 -6.79 -5.08
C ILE A 80 -4.97 -7.15 -6.57
N ALA A 81 -5.61 -6.30 -7.37
CA ALA A 81 -5.79 -6.53 -8.79
C ALA A 81 -4.46 -6.53 -9.55
N LEU A 82 -3.56 -5.62 -9.23
CA LEU A 82 -2.21 -5.56 -9.82
C LEU A 82 -1.33 -6.72 -9.36
N ALA A 83 -1.44 -7.14 -8.10
CA ALA A 83 -0.72 -8.31 -7.59
C ALA A 83 -1.10 -9.63 -8.32
N ALA A 84 -2.28 -9.69 -8.95
CA ALA A 84 -2.67 -10.81 -9.79
C ALA A 84 -1.76 -10.94 -11.04
N LEU A 85 -1.18 -9.84 -11.53
CA LEU A 85 -0.28 -9.83 -12.70
C LEU A 85 1.14 -10.32 -12.41
N ILE A 86 1.51 -10.47 -11.14
CA ILE A 86 2.81 -11.01 -10.75
C ILE A 86 2.92 -12.47 -11.23
N PRO A 87 4.07 -12.97 -11.72
CA PRO A 87 4.23 -14.38 -12.08
C PRO A 87 3.87 -15.36 -10.94
N GLU A 88 3.38 -16.55 -11.28
CA GLU A 88 2.91 -17.56 -10.31
C GLU A 88 4.05 -18.25 -9.54
N ASP A 89 5.26 -18.26 -10.11
CA ASP A 89 6.46 -18.86 -9.54
C ASP A 89 7.16 -17.96 -8.51
N GLU A 90 6.82 -16.67 -8.47
CA GLU A 90 7.39 -15.71 -7.53
C GLU A 90 6.79 -15.88 -6.11
N ARG A 91 7.65 -15.78 -5.10
CA ARG A 91 7.29 -15.77 -3.68
C ARG A 91 6.83 -14.38 -3.25
N LEU A 92 5.55 -14.27 -2.86
CA LEU A 92 4.96 -13.03 -2.37
C LEU A 92 4.91 -13.02 -0.85
N ILE A 93 5.33 -11.90 -0.25
CA ILE A 93 5.11 -11.64 1.18
C ILE A 93 4.20 -10.43 1.32
N VAL A 94 3.04 -10.66 1.95
CA VAL A 94 2.02 -9.65 2.22
C VAL A 94 2.16 -9.20 3.66
N ILE A 95 2.25 -7.89 3.89
CA ILE A 95 2.37 -7.29 5.22
C ILE A 95 1.26 -6.27 5.41
N GLU A 96 0.44 -6.42 6.45
CA GLU A 96 -0.68 -5.51 6.72
C GLU A 96 -0.90 -5.27 8.21
N ASP A 97 -1.45 -4.11 8.57
CA ASP A 97 -1.92 -3.82 9.95
C ASP A 97 -3.16 -4.66 10.29
N THR A 98 -3.92 -5.01 9.25
CA THR A 98 -5.21 -5.64 9.36
C THR A 98 -5.39 -6.42 8.07
N SER A 99 -5.50 -7.75 8.18
CA SER A 99 -5.59 -8.66 7.02
C SER A 99 -6.77 -8.27 6.10
N GLU A 100 -6.48 -7.62 4.97
CA GLU A 100 -7.46 -7.23 3.93
C GLU A 100 -7.03 -7.76 2.56
N ILE A 101 -5.72 -7.81 2.29
CA ILE A 101 -5.12 -8.33 1.07
C ILE A 101 -5.18 -9.85 1.09
N GLN A 102 -5.93 -10.38 0.13
CA GLN A 102 -5.94 -11.80 -0.20
C GLN A 102 -5.56 -11.94 -1.67
N VAL A 103 -4.43 -12.60 -1.89
CA VAL A 103 -3.88 -12.85 -3.21
C VAL A 103 -3.92 -14.36 -3.42
N ALA A 104 -4.54 -14.80 -4.52
CA ALA A 104 -4.61 -16.21 -4.88
C ALA A 104 -3.38 -16.56 -5.73
N LYS A 105 -2.26 -16.86 -5.05
CA LYS A 105 -0.99 -17.32 -5.65
C LYS A 105 -0.46 -18.50 -4.84
N PRO A 106 0.30 -19.44 -5.44
CA PRO A 106 0.73 -20.67 -4.76
C PRO A 106 1.75 -20.40 -3.64
N ASN A 107 2.62 -19.40 -3.81
CA ASN A 107 3.71 -19.11 -2.88
C ASN A 107 3.51 -17.75 -2.18
N VAL A 108 2.51 -17.67 -1.30
CA VAL A 108 2.19 -16.44 -0.54
C VAL A 108 2.37 -16.67 0.96
N VAL A 109 3.12 -15.78 1.60
CA VAL A 109 3.15 -15.64 3.06
C VAL A 109 2.43 -14.36 3.46
N ARG A 110 1.51 -14.45 4.42
CA ARG A 110 0.73 -13.30 4.92
C ARG A 110 1.13 -13.02 6.36
N LEU A 111 1.59 -11.80 6.61
CA LEU A 111 2.03 -11.31 7.91
C LEU A 111 1.11 -10.17 8.34
N GLU A 112 0.57 -10.26 9.55
CA GLU A 112 -0.34 -9.26 10.12
C GLU A 112 0.28 -8.65 11.38
N ALA A 113 0.29 -7.33 11.46
CA ALA A 113 0.71 -6.64 12.67
C ALA A 113 -0.24 -6.97 13.81
N ARG A 114 0.29 -6.95 15.03
CA ARG A 114 -0.47 -7.27 16.23
C ARG A 114 -0.28 -6.16 17.23
N ARG A 115 -1.38 -5.60 17.73
CA ARG A 115 -1.33 -4.69 18.88
C ARG A 115 -0.85 -5.44 20.11
N GLU A 116 -0.29 -4.70 21.06
CA GLU A 116 0.05 -5.24 22.36
C GLU A 116 -1.19 -5.87 23.04
N GLN A 117 -0.98 -7.01 23.68
CA GLN A 117 -1.97 -7.72 24.50
C GLN A 117 -1.34 -8.02 25.86
N PRO A 118 -2.11 -8.30 26.92
CA PRO A 118 -1.59 -8.44 28.29
C PRO A 118 -0.39 -9.38 28.47
N HIS A 119 -0.20 -10.36 27.58
CA HIS A 119 0.90 -11.33 27.65
C HIS A 119 1.72 -11.42 26.36
N LEU A 120 1.49 -10.52 25.41
CA LEU A 120 2.11 -10.58 24.09
C LEU A 120 2.50 -9.17 23.64
N PRO A 121 3.79 -8.92 23.35
CA PRO A 121 4.23 -7.62 22.89
C PRO A 121 3.59 -7.27 21.54
N ALA A 122 3.53 -5.97 21.22
CA ALA A 122 3.16 -5.54 19.89
C ALA A 122 4.13 -6.11 18.84
N VAL A 123 3.61 -6.40 17.66
CA VAL A 123 4.38 -6.69 16.46
C VAL A 123 4.00 -5.63 15.45
N THR A 124 4.94 -4.74 15.15
CA THR A 124 4.71 -3.62 14.23
C THR A 124 4.95 -4.04 12.78
N ILE A 125 4.46 -3.24 11.84
CA ILE A 125 4.77 -3.40 10.41
C ILE A 125 6.28 -3.34 10.16
N ARG A 126 6.97 -2.50 10.93
CA ARG A 126 8.43 -2.38 10.89
C ARG A 126 9.12 -3.70 11.26
N ASP A 127 8.64 -4.38 12.31
CA ASP A 127 9.17 -5.69 12.72
C ASP A 127 8.94 -6.75 11.64
N LEU A 128 7.75 -6.74 11.02
CA LEU A 128 7.39 -7.66 9.94
C LEU A 128 8.23 -7.42 8.67
N LEU A 129 8.47 -6.17 8.29
CA LEU A 129 9.34 -5.83 7.16
C LEU A 129 10.78 -6.31 7.39
N LYS A 130 11.34 -6.09 8.58
CA LYS A 130 12.68 -6.58 8.92
C LYS A 130 12.77 -8.10 8.87
N ALA A 131 11.75 -8.80 9.37
CA ALA A 131 11.69 -10.26 9.29
C ALA A 131 11.57 -10.74 7.84
N THR A 132 10.78 -10.03 7.03
CA THR A 132 10.52 -10.34 5.61
C THR A 132 11.80 -10.43 4.79
N LEU A 133 12.81 -9.60 5.05
CA LEU A 133 14.09 -9.63 4.33
C LEU A 133 14.84 -10.97 4.49
N ARG A 134 14.52 -11.77 5.53
CA ARG A 134 15.11 -13.11 5.76
C ARG A 134 14.27 -14.23 5.18
N LEU A 135 13.06 -13.94 4.71
CA LEU A 135 12.13 -14.91 4.15
C LEU A 135 12.29 -15.09 2.64
N ARG A 136 13.34 -14.49 2.06
CA ARG A 136 13.69 -14.51 0.63
C ARG A 136 12.47 -14.23 -0.27
N PRO A 137 11.79 -13.07 -0.11
CA PRO A 137 10.69 -12.69 -0.99
C PRO A 137 11.21 -12.39 -2.39
N ASP A 138 10.45 -12.77 -3.41
CA ASP A 138 10.59 -12.19 -4.75
C ASP A 138 9.82 -10.86 -4.83
N ARG A 139 8.71 -10.76 -4.09
CA ARG A 139 7.84 -9.56 -4.05
C ARG A 139 7.37 -9.27 -2.63
N ILE A 140 7.33 -7.98 -2.29
CA ILE A 140 6.72 -7.49 -1.06
C ILE A 140 5.45 -6.73 -1.44
N LEU A 141 4.34 -7.07 -0.77
CA LEU A 141 3.08 -6.34 -0.84
C LEU A 141 2.82 -5.71 0.52
N LEU A 142 2.94 -4.39 0.60
CA LEU A 142 2.74 -3.66 1.85
C LEU A 142 1.41 -2.92 1.84
N GLY A 143 0.52 -3.30 2.76
CA GLY A 143 -0.87 -2.84 2.81
C GLY A 143 -1.02 -1.33 2.80
N GLU A 144 -0.37 -0.62 3.73
CA GLU A 144 -0.33 0.84 3.74
C GLU A 144 0.88 1.34 4.55
N VAL A 145 1.58 2.33 4.00
CA VAL A 145 2.65 3.07 4.67
C VAL A 145 2.04 4.30 5.36
N ARG A 146 2.27 4.41 6.66
CA ARG A 146 1.72 5.43 7.56
C ARG A 146 2.76 6.06 8.48
N GLY A 147 3.92 5.43 8.68
CA GLY A 147 4.92 5.92 9.62
C GLY A 147 6.31 5.32 9.43
N ALA A 148 6.98 5.05 10.56
CA ALA A 148 8.41 4.68 10.64
C ALA A 148 8.81 3.45 9.82
N GLU A 149 7.87 2.56 9.49
CA GLU A 149 8.10 1.41 8.60
C GLU A 149 8.52 1.82 7.18
N ALA A 150 8.25 3.08 6.78
CA ALA A 150 8.67 3.62 5.50
C ALA A 150 10.19 3.59 5.31
N PHE A 151 10.97 3.75 6.38
CA PHE A 151 12.43 3.64 6.31
C PHE A 151 12.85 2.22 5.91
N ASP A 152 12.35 1.20 6.60
CA ASP A 152 12.69 -0.19 6.30
C ASP A 152 12.17 -0.62 4.92
N LEU A 153 11.02 -0.08 4.49
CA LEU A 153 10.55 -0.23 3.11
C LEU A 153 11.54 0.38 2.12
N LEU A 154 11.94 1.64 2.32
CA LEU A 154 12.89 2.34 1.45
C LEU A 154 14.22 1.59 1.34
N GLN A 155 14.71 1.04 2.45
CA GLN A 155 15.88 0.17 2.45
C GLN A 155 15.62 -1.08 1.59
N ALA A 156 14.47 -1.74 1.72
CA ALA A 156 14.12 -2.91 0.90
C ALA A 156 14.10 -2.56 -0.60
N LEU A 157 13.49 -1.43 -0.98
CA LEU A 157 13.42 -0.94 -2.36
C LEU A 157 14.82 -0.77 -2.99
N ASN A 158 15.78 -0.28 -2.21
CA ASN A 158 17.15 -0.01 -2.66
C ASN A 158 18.10 -1.22 -2.53
N THR A 159 17.72 -2.29 -1.82
CA THR A 159 18.61 -3.44 -1.51
C THR A 159 18.20 -4.74 -2.21
N GLY A 160 17.55 -4.63 -3.37
CA GLY A 160 17.26 -5.78 -4.24
C GLY A 160 15.89 -6.42 -4.07
N HIS A 161 14.98 -5.80 -3.29
CA HIS A 161 13.57 -6.25 -3.20
C HIS A 161 12.69 -5.48 -4.20
N SER A 162 13.09 -5.57 -5.47
CA SER A 162 12.42 -4.97 -6.61
C SER A 162 11.00 -5.50 -6.78
N GLY A 163 10.14 -4.75 -7.45
CA GLY A 163 8.78 -5.19 -7.76
C GLY A 163 7.81 -5.06 -6.61
N THR A 164 8.19 -4.33 -5.56
CA THR A 164 7.36 -4.11 -4.38
C THR A 164 6.14 -3.26 -4.73
N LEU A 165 4.96 -3.67 -4.25
CA LEU A 165 3.74 -2.87 -4.33
C LEU A 165 3.37 -2.40 -2.92
N SER A 166 3.18 -1.10 -2.74
CA SER A 166 2.76 -0.54 -1.46
C SER A 166 1.65 0.48 -1.65
N THR A 167 0.90 0.79 -0.59
CA THR A 167 -0.07 1.91 -0.63
C THR A 167 0.28 3.01 0.35
N THR A 168 -0.17 4.24 0.08
CA THR A 168 -0.10 5.35 1.04
C THR A 168 -1.29 6.29 0.86
N HIS A 169 -1.61 7.07 1.87
CA HIS A 169 -2.63 8.11 1.77
C HIS A 169 -2.03 9.41 1.21
N ALA A 170 -2.49 9.92 0.08
CA ALA A 170 -2.09 11.25 -0.39
C ALA A 170 -3.19 11.81 -1.31
N ASP A 171 -3.21 13.13 -1.52
CA ASP A 171 -4.20 13.79 -2.38
C ASP A 171 -3.66 14.06 -3.80
N SER A 172 -2.39 13.71 -4.06
CA SER A 172 -1.81 13.62 -5.41
C SER A 172 -0.65 12.62 -5.47
N ALA A 173 -0.21 12.24 -6.67
CA ALA A 173 0.97 11.38 -6.82
C ALA A 173 2.26 12.07 -6.35
N ARG A 174 2.38 13.39 -6.58
CA ARG A 174 3.55 14.16 -6.13
C ARG A 174 3.58 14.29 -4.60
N GLU A 175 2.44 14.54 -3.97
CA GLU A 175 2.34 14.58 -2.51
C GLU A 175 2.65 13.22 -1.89
N ALA A 176 2.31 12.11 -2.57
CA ALA A 176 2.65 10.78 -2.09
C ALA A 176 4.17 10.59 -1.89
N LEU A 177 5.00 11.16 -2.76
CA LEU A 177 6.46 11.15 -2.62
C LEU A 177 6.92 11.94 -1.38
N THR A 178 6.39 13.16 -1.22
CA THR A 178 6.67 14.00 -0.05
C THR A 178 6.24 13.31 1.25
N ARG A 179 5.05 12.72 1.26
CA ARG A 179 4.55 11.98 2.42
C ARG A 179 5.40 10.76 2.72
N PHE A 180 5.84 10.02 1.71
CA PHE A 180 6.71 8.87 1.90
C PHE A 180 8.03 9.31 2.56
N ALA A 181 8.63 10.42 2.12
CA ALA A 181 9.79 11.02 2.77
C ALA A 181 9.51 11.41 4.23
N THR A 182 8.38 12.05 4.52
CA THR A 182 7.99 12.36 5.90
C THR A 182 7.85 11.11 6.77
N CYS A 183 7.23 10.03 6.25
CA CYS A 183 7.12 8.77 6.96
C CYS A 183 8.49 8.14 7.25
N VAL A 184 9.46 8.26 6.32
CA VAL A 184 10.84 7.83 6.55
C VAL A 184 11.46 8.61 7.71
N MET A 185 11.27 9.94 7.76
CA MET A 185 11.79 10.77 8.86
C MET A 185 11.22 10.39 10.23
N MET A 186 9.98 9.88 10.28
CA MET A 186 9.36 9.40 11.53
C MET A 186 10.07 8.17 12.13
N ALA A 187 10.95 7.51 11.38
CA ALA A 187 11.75 6.39 11.90
C ALA A 187 12.83 6.82 12.90
N GLY A 188 13.06 8.14 13.07
CA GLY A 188 14.05 8.70 13.99
C GLY A 188 15.49 8.52 13.49
N VAL A 189 15.67 8.37 12.18
CA VAL A 189 16.99 8.25 11.56
C VAL A 189 17.61 9.62 11.35
N ASP A 190 18.89 9.76 11.71
CA ASP A 190 19.65 10.99 11.51
C ASP A 190 20.16 11.08 10.07
N LEU A 191 19.23 11.27 9.14
CA LEU A 191 19.51 11.46 7.71
C LEU A 191 18.97 12.82 7.27
N PRO A 192 19.76 13.63 6.55
CA PRO A 192 19.25 14.85 5.96
C PRO A 192 18.06 14.57 5.02
N TYR A 193 17.05 15.43 5.04
CA TYR A 193 15.81 15.23 4.26
C TYR A 193 16.06 15.06 2.75
N HIS A 194 17.03 15.78 2.18
CA HIS A 194 17.40 15.65 0.78
C HIS A 194 18.02 14.29 0.44
N VAL A 195 18.73 13.65 1.38
CA VAL A 195 19.27 12.28 1.20
C VAL A 195 18.14 11.26 1.16
N VAL A 196 17.14 11.41 2.03
CA VAL A 196 15.93 10.57 2.00
C VAL A 196 15.21 10.71 0.66
N ARG A 197 15.06 11.93 0.15
CA ARG A 197 14.45 12.17 -1.16
C ARG A 197 15.28 11.61 -2.31
N ALA A 198 16.61 11.68 -2.24
CA ALA A 198 17.49 11.03 -3.21
C ALA A 198 17.27 9.52 -3.25
N GLN A 199 17.27 8.86 -2.10
CA GLN A 199 17.02 7.42 -1.99
C GLN A 199 15.60 7.03 -2.47
N ILE A 200 14.59 7.87 -2.26
CA ILE A 200 13.25 7.64 -2.81
C ILE A 200 13.27 7.75 -4.34
N GLY A 201 14.00 8.72 -4.88
CA GLY A 201 14.18 8.90 -6.32
C GLY A 201 14.85 7.71 -7.00
N GLU A 202 15.75 7.02 -6.29
CA GLU A 202 16.44 5.81 -6.77
C GLU A 202 15.59 4.53 -6.58
N GLY A 203 14.92 4.42 -5.44
CA GLY A 203 14.24 3.18 -5.04
C GLY A 203 12.81 3.04 -5.55
N LEU A 204 12.12 4.13 -5.90
CA LEU A 204 10.72 4.08 -6.34
C LEU A 204 10.62 4.38 -7.84
N ASP A 205 9.89 3.56 -8.59
CA ASP A 205 9.77 3.72 -10.05
C ASP A 205 8.48 4.42 -10.48
N LEU A 206 7.35 4.06 -9.85
CA LEU A 206 6.03 4.55 -10.22
C LEU A 206 5.21 4.97 -9.00
N VAL A 207 4.41 6.03 -9.19
CA VAL A 207 3.35 6.43 -8.27
C VAL A 207 2.02 6.45 -9.01
N VAL A 208 1.06 5.67 -8.54
CA VAL A 208 -0.31 5.62 -9.08
C VAL A 208 -1.25 6.29 -8.10
N HIS A 209 -1.91 7.37 -8.49
CA HIS A 209 -2.85 8.08 -7.63
C HIS A 209 -4.30 7.77 -7.98
N LEU A 210 -5.10 7.45 -6.95
CA LEU A 210 -6.53 7.19 -7.04
C LEU A 210 -7.37 8.19 -6.27
N GLU A 211 -8.44 8.65 -6.90
CA GLU A 211 -9.47 9.47 -6.26
C GLU A 211 -10.80 8.73 -6.17
N ARG A 212 -11.58 9.09 -5.15
CA ARG A 212 -13.01 8.82 -5.11
C ARG A 212 -13.77 10.08 -5.47
N ARG A 213 -14.36 10.09 -6.66
CA ARG A 213 -15.37 11.08 -7.07
C ARG A 213 -16.78 10.52 -6.75
N PRO A 214 -17.83 11.35 -6.73
CA PRO A 214 -19.18 10.88 -6.41
C PRO A 214 -19.56 9.62 -7.21
N GLY A 215 -19.73 8.50 -6.50
CA GLY A 215 -20.08 7.20 -7.07
C GLY A 215 -18.97 6.46 -7.84
N LYS A 216 -17.77 7.02 -8.05
CA LYS A 216 -16.71 6.40 -8.87
C LYS A 216 -15.33 6.48 -8.22
N ARG A 217 -14.58 5.39 -8.32
CA ARG A 217 -13.16 5.30 -7.97
C ARG A 217 -12.36 5.26 -9.25
N GLN A 218 -11.28 6.02 -9.33
CA GLN A 218 -10.51 6.10 -10.57
C GLN A 218 -9.07 6.51 -10.34
N VAL A 219 -8.18 5.95 -11.16
CA VAL A 219 -6.82 6.49 -11.33
C VAL A 219 -6.92 7.87 -11.97
N THR A 220 -6.29 8.86 -11.35
CA THR A 220 -6.26 10.24 -11.87
C THR A 220 -4.89 10.65 -12.38
N GLU A 221 -3.83 10.06 -11.83
CA GLU A 221 -2.46 10.37 -12.22
C GLU A 221 -1.58 9.13 -12.09
N VAL A 222 -0.64 8.95 -13.03
CA VAL A 222 0.50 8.05 -12.86
C VAL A 222 1.77 8.85 -13.13
N LEU A 223 2.69 8.83 -12.18
CA LEU A 223 4.01 9.42 -12.30
C LEU A 223 5.05 8.31 -12.43
N ARG A 224 5.99 8.50 -13.35
CA ARG A 224 7.27 7.79 -13.36
C ARG A 224 8.30 8.66 -12.65
N VAL A 225 9.05 8.04 -11.75
CA VAL A 225 10.12 8.68 -11.00
C VAL A 225 11.45 8.32 -11.66
N HIS A 226 12.23 9.33 -12.00
CA HIS A 226 13.55 9.18 -12.64
C HIS A 226 14.69 9.46 -11.66
N GLY A 227 14.41 10.18 -10.57
CA GLY A 227 15.39 10.55 -9.58
C GLY A 227 14.97 11.76 -8.74
N TYR A 228 15.95 12.41 -8.15
CA TYR A 228 15.77 13.62 -7.35
C TYR A 228 16.90 14.61 -7.64
N ASN A 229 16.51 15.85 -7.96
CA ASN A 229 17.40 16.95 -8.24
C ASN A 229 17.68 17.71 -6.93
N ALA A 230 18.82 17.42 -6.29
CA ALA A 230 19.19 18.06 -5.03
C ALA A 230 19.33 19.59 -5.11
N PRO A 231 19.96 20.19 -6.15
CA PRO A 231 20.03 21.65 -6.28
C PRO A 231 18.67 22.35 -6.39
N GLN A 232 17.67 21.70 -6.98
CA GLN A 232 16.32 22.27 -7.19
C GLN A 232 15.29 21.77 -6.17
N ASP A 233 15.73 20.97 -5.19
CA ASP A 233 14.91 20.32 -4.17
C ASP A 233 13.60 19.68 -4.71
N ARG A 234 13.68 19.01 -5.85
CA ARG A 234 12.51 18.41 -6.52
C ARG A 234 12.77 17.02 -7.06
N PHE A 235 11.73 16.18 -7.00
CA PHE A 235 11.74 14.89 -7.69
C PHE A 235 11.68 15.11 -9.20
N GLU A 236 12.53 14.40 -9.93
CA GLU A 236 12.52 14.34 -11.38
C GLU A 236 11.49 13.28 -11.77
N VAL A 237 10.33 13.74 -12.24
CA VAL A 237 9.19 12.87 -12.54
C VAL A 237 8.59 13.19 -13.90
N GLU A 238 8.11 12.16 -14.57
CA GLU A 238 7.37 12.24 -15.82
C GLU A 238 5.93 11.81 -15.56
N ARG A 239 4.96 12.63 -16.00
CA ARG A 239 3.54 12.25 -15.91
C ARG A 239 3.19 11.38 -17.10
N VAL A 240 3.13 10.07 -16.87
CA VAL A 240 2.82 9.07 -17.92
C VAL A 240 1.31 8.90 -18.15
N TYR A 241 0.50 9.30 -17.16
CA TYR A 241 -0.94 9.37 -17.31
C TYR A 241 -1.52 10.52 -16.49
N ALA A 242 -2.46 11.24 -17.08
CA ALA A 242 -3.32 12.20 -16.42
C ALA A 242 -4.74 11.93 -16.91
N ARG A 243 -5.69 11.76 -15.99
CA ARG A 243 -7.10 11.74 -16.37
C ARG A 243 -7.54 13.18 -16.66
N ALA A 244 -8.11 13.38 -17.85
CA ALA A 244 -8.73 14.64 -18.26
C ALA A 244 -9.91 15.02 -17.34
#